data_AF-A0ABD0RX87-F1
#
_entry.id   AF-A0ABD0RX87-F1
#
_cell.length_a   1.000
_cell.length_b   1.000
_cell.length_c   1.000
_cell.angle_alpha   90.00
_cell.angle_beta   90.00
_cell.angle_gamma   90.00
#
_symmetry.space_group_name_H-M   'P 1'
#
loop_
_entity.id
_entity.type
_entity.pdbx_description
1 polymer ?
#
loop_
_entity_poly.entity_id
_entity_poly.type
_entity_poly.pdbx_seq_one_letter_code
_entity_poly.pdbx_strand_id
1 'polypeptide(L)'
;IVLLGVSGAGKSTIGNAILGGKAFEQSRTTKSEIQIGRVENKYISIIDTPGFFSTHLTDETLQEQMMRSLTLAHPGPHVFLLVINLETFEEDERNIAEKIQEIFGAQAFKFTMVLVTGREK
;
A
#
# COMPACT_ATOMS: atom_id res chain seq x y z
N ILE A 1 -3.27 4.10 8.08
CA ILE A 1 -2.66 4.36 6.76
C ILE A 1 -2.69 3.05 5.99
N VAL A 2 -3.24 3.01 4.78
CA VAL A 2 -3.18 1.83 3.90
C VAL A 2 -2.11 2.09 2.85
N LEU A 3 -1.12 1.21 2.75
CA LEU A 3 -0.03 1.34 1.78
C LEU A 3 -0.46 0.70 0.47
N LEU A 4 -0.36 1.44 -0.63
CA LEU A 4 -0.70 0.99 -1.98
C LEU A 4 0.54 1.12 -2.88
N GLY A 5 0.58 0.38 -3.99
CA GLY A 5 1.72 0.39 -4.91
C GLY A 5 1.98 -0.99 -5.50
N VAL A 6 2.78 -1.04 -6.56
CA VAL A 6 3.13 -2.28 -7.25
C VAL A 6 3.94 -3.24 -6.38
N SER A 7 4.11 -4.47 -6.82
CA SER A 7 4.99 -5.43 -6.15
C SER A 7 6.43 -4.89 -6.16
N GLY A 8 7.13 -4.97 -5.03
CA GLY A 8 8.50 -4.45 -4.93
C GLY A 8 8.62 -2.93 -4.75
N ALA A 9 7.53 -2.16 -4.76
CA ALA A 9 7.55 -0.70 -4.55
C ALA A 9 8.10 -0.24 -3.18
N GLY A 10 8.40 -1.16 -2.26
CA GLY A 10 8.97 -0.83 -0.95
C GLY A 10 7.95 -0.54 0.15
N LYS A 11 6.68 -0.90 -0.03
CA LYS A 11 5.59 -0.67 0.94
C LYS A 11 5.94 -1.11 2.37
N SER A 12 6.31 -2.38 2.57
CA SER A 12 6.68 -2.91 3.89
C SER A 12 7.86 -2.18 4.52
N THR A 13 8.85 -1.79 3.71
CA THR A 13 10.00 -0.96 4.15
C THR A 13 9.54 0.44 4.60
N ILE A 14 8.64 1.08 3.86
CA ILE A 14 8.05 2.38 4.25
C ILE A 14 7.21 2.24 5.53
N GLY A 15 6.42 1.18 5.66
CA GLY A 15 5.66 0.89 6.88
C GLY A 15 6.59 0.75 8.10
N ASN A 16 7.68 0.02 7.95
CA ASN A 16 8.72 -0.12 8.97
C ASN A 16 9.39 1.22 9.32
N ALA A 17 9.70 2.04 8.32
CA ALA A 17 10.29 3.35 8.52
C ALA A 17 9.35 4.28 9.30
N ILE A 18 8.06 4.31 8.96
CA ILE A 18 7.06 5.13 9.67
C ILE A 18 6.92 4.67 11.12
N LEU A 19 6.90 3.36 11.39
CA LEU A 19 6.77 2.82 12.74
C LEU A 19 8.09 2.81 13.54
N GLY A 20 9.22 3.18 12.91
CA GLY A 20 10.53 3.24 13.56
C GLY A 20 11.12 1.88 13.93
N GLY A 21 10.75 0.80 13.24
CA GLY A 21 11.20 -0.56 13.57
C GLY A 21 10.78 -1.64 12.56
N LYS A 22 11.20 -2.88 12.82
CA LYS A 22 10.85 -4.05 11.99
C LYS A 22 9.45 -4.58 12.36
N ALA A 23 8.41 -3.93 11.86
CA ALA A 23 7.01 -4.28 12.10
C ALA A 23 6.44 -5.27 11.07
N PHE A 24 6.81 -5.09 9.81
CA PHE A 24 6.49 -5.95 8.68
C PHE A 24 7.72 -6.72 8.23
N GLU A 25 7.53 -7.98 7.86
CA GLU A 25 8.56 -8.71 7.13
C GLU A 25 8.80 -8.04 5.79
N GLN A 26 10.08 -7.88 5.42
CA GLN A 26 10.47 -7.35 4.09
C GLN A 26 10.43 -8.47 3.04
N SER A 27 9.47 -9.37 3.15
CA SER A 27 9.18 -10.43 2.19
C SER A 27 8.04 -9.98 1.28
N ARG A 28 7.65 -10.81 0.31
CA ARG A 28 6.55 -10.43 -0.59
C ARG A 28 5.21 -10.56 0.13
N THR A 29 4.53 -9.44 0.34
CA THR A 29 3.19 -9.38 0.92
C THR A 29 2.15 -10.02 -0.01
N THR A 30 1.54 -11.13 0.41
CA THR A 30 0.43 -11.80 -0.31
C THR A 30 -0.91 -11.63 0.38
N LYS A 31 -0.91 -11.09 1.60
CA LYS A 31 -2.08 -10.88 2.44
C LYS A 31 -2.00 -9.52 3.09
N SER A 32 -3.12 -8.80 3.17
CA SER A 32 -3.15 -7.49 3.83
C SER A 32 -3.06 -7.65 5.35
N GLU A 33 -2.13 -6.93 5.97
CA GLU A 33 -1.78 -7.05 7.38
C GLU A 33 -1.68 -5.69 8.05
N ILE A 34 -2.12 -5.59 9.30
CA ILE A 34 -2.08 -4.35 10.08
C ILE A 34 -1.01 -4.44 11.16
N GLN A 35 -0.21 -3.39 11.29
CA GLN A 35 0.70 -3.18 12.41
C GLN A 35 0.40 -1.82 13.06
N ILE A 36 0.50 -1.78 14.38
CA ILE A 36 0.22 -0.59 15.17
C ILE A 36 1.45 -0.26 15.99
N GLY A 37 1.91 0.98 15.90
CA GLY A 37 3.02 1.46 16.69
C GLY A 37 2.79 2.88 17.17
N ARG A 38 3.59 3.30 18.15
CA ARG A 38 3.58 4.66 18.66
C ARG A 38 4.63 5.47 17.91
N VAL A 39 4.19 6.52 17.22
CA VAL A 39 5.06 7.49 16.56
C VAL A 39 4.85 8.81 17.30
N GLU A 40 5.92 9.28 17.95
CA GLU A 40 5.85 10.38 18.92
C GLU A 40 4.78 10.14 20.00
N ASN A 41 3.73 10.97 20.01
CA ASN A 41 2.62 10.92 20.96
C ASN A 41 1.33 10.35 20.37
N LYS A 42 1.38 9.73 19.18
CA LYS A 42 0.20 9.17 18.50
C LYS A 42 0.38 7.69 18.20
N TYR A 43 -0.70 6.93 18.32
CA TYR A 43 -0.75 5.57 17.78
C TYR A 43 -1.08 5.65 16.29
N ILE A 44 -0.24 5.04 15.47
CA ILE A 44 -0.42 4.94 14.02
C ILE A 44 -0.64 3.47 13.68
N SER A 45 -1.74 3.20 13.00
CA SER A 45 -1.98 1.92 12.32
C SER A 45 -1.52 2.01 10.87
N ILE A 46 -0.73 1.04 10.43
CA ILE A 46 -0.30 0.87 9.05
C ILE A 46 -0.82 -0.47 8.57
N ILE A 47 -1.42 -0.47 7.38
CA ILE A 47 -1.88 -1.66 6.70
C ILE A 47 -1.00 -1.84 5.47
N ASP A 48 -0.16 -2.87 5.47
CA ASP A 48 0.57 -3.28 4.29
C ASP A 48 -0.32 -4.16 3.42
N THR A 49 -0.25 -3.99 2.10
CA THR A 49 -1.09 -4.71 1.13
C THR A 49 -0.24 -5.44 0.11
N PRO A 50 -0.79 -6.44 -0.57
CA PRO A 50 -0.16 -6.97 -1.77
C PRO A 50 0.05 -5.90 -2.83
N GLY A 51 1.03 -6.16 -3.70
CA GLY A 51 1.30 -5.29 -4.84
C GLY A 51 0.29 -5.44 -5.96
N PHE A 52 -0.07 -4.32 -6.59
CA PHE A 52 -0.75 -4.35 -7.90
C PHE A 52 0.15 -5.04 -8.93
N PHE A 53 -0.47 -5.62 -9.97
CA PHE A 53 0.20 -6.32 -11.07
C PHE A 53 1.12 -7.48 -10.61
N SER A 54 0.90 -8.01 -9.41
CA SER A 54 1.64 -9.18 -8.92
C SER A 54 1.23 -10.43 -9.72
N THR A 55 2.19 -11.05 -10.41
CA THR A 55 2.01 -12.32 -11.15
C THR A 55 1.68 -13.54 -10.28
N HIS A 56 1.65 -13.36 -8.97
CA HIS A 56 1.48 -14.43 -8.01
C HIS A 56 0.15 -14.43 -7.27
N LEU A 57 -0.69 -13.43 -7.53
CA LEU A 57 -2.07 -13.40 -7.08
C LEU A 57 -2.95 -13.31 -8.32
N THR A 58 -4.12 -13.94 -8.28
CA THR A 58 -5.16 -13.66 -9.27
C THR A 58 -5.76 -12.29 -8.99
N ASP A 59 -6.41 -11.69 -9.98
CA ASP A 59 -7.12 -10.42 -9.80
C ASP A 59 -8.19 -10.52 -8.69
N GLU A 60 -8.87 -11.67 -8.59
CA GLU A 60 -9.85 -11.95 -7.54
C GLU A 60 -9.20 -11.95 -6.15
N THR A 61 -8.10 -12.68 -5.95
CA THR A 61 -7.41 -12.69 -4.65
C THR A 61 -6.83 -11.32 -4.33
N LEU A 62 -6.32 -10.59 -5.32
CA LEU A 62 -5.86 -9.21 -5.11
C LEU A 62 -7.01 -8.33 -4.62
N GLN A 63 -8.17 -8.38 -5.27
CA GLN A 63 -9.36 -7.62 -4.88
C GLN A 63 -9.83 -8.00 -3.47
N GLU A 64 -9.84 -9.28 -3.11
CA GLU A 64 -10.14 -9.73 -1.73
C GLU A 64 -9.19 -9.12 -0.70
N GLN A 65 -7.88 -9.10 -0.98
CA GLN A 65 -6.90 -8.49 -0.07
C GLN A 65 -7.05 -6.97 0.02
N MET A 66 -7.44 -6.31 -1.07
CA MET A 66 -7.77 -4.88 -1.03
C MET A 66 -9.04 -4.61 -0.21
N MET A 67 -10.09 -5.42 -0.35
CA MET A 67 -11.28 -5.31 0.51
C MET A 67 -10.98 -5.61 1.97
N ARG A 68 -10.15 -6.62 2.24
CA ARG A 68 -9.64 -6.90 3.59
C ARG A 68 -8.92 -5.69 4.18
N SER A 69 -8.16 -4.94 3.38
CA SER A 69 -7.48 -3.72 3.86
C SER A 69 -8.47 -2.67 4.37
N LEU A 70 -9.64 -2.52 3.72
CA LEU A 70 -10.71 -1.62 4.20
C LEU A 70 -11.33 -2.12 5.50
N THR A 71 -11.56 -3.44 5.61
CA THR A 71 -12.07 -4.04 6.85
C THR A 71 -11.11 -3.82 8.01
N LEU A 72 -9.81 -3.99 7.80
CA LEU A 72 -8.78 -3.69 8.80
C LEU A 72 -8.71 -2.19 9.15
N ALA A 73 -9.09 -1.33 8.20
CA ALA A 73 -9.08 0.13 8.37
C ALA A 73 -10.38 0.69 8.95
N HIS A 74 -11.37 -0.13 9.32
CA HIS A 74 -12.69 0.34 9.79
C HIS A 74 -12.57 1.42 10.89
N PRO A 75 -13.29 2.56 10.80
CA PRO A 75 -14.40 2.88 9.87
C PRO A 75 -13.97 3.27 8.45
N GLY A 76 -12.68 3.44 8.21
CA GLY A 76 -12.09 3.75 6.91
C GLY A 76 -10.66 4.29 7.09
N PRO A 77 -9.82 4.20 6.06
CA PRO A 77 -8.47 4.71 6.15
C PRO A 77 -8.45 6.24 6.20
N HIS A 78 -7.66 6.80 7.09
CA HIS A 78 -7.35 8.24 7.09
C HIS A 78 -6.57 8.65 5.83
N VAL A 79 -5.71 7.75 5.33
CA VAL A 79 -4.81 7.97 4.20
C VAL A 79 -4.60 6.65 3.47
N PHE A 80 -4.73 6.68 2.14
CA PHE A 80 -4.07 5.75 1.23
C PHE A 80 -2.72 6.35 0.83
N LEU A 81 -1.63 5.64 1.09
CA LEU A 81 -0.30 6.08 0.70
C LEU A 81 0.17 5.26 -0.50
N LEU A 82 0.07 5.85 -1.70
CA LEU A 82 0.53 5.23 -2.94
C LEU A 82 2.05 5.40 -3.07
N VAL A 83 2.77 4.29 -2.93
CA VAL A 83 4.22 4.23 -3.05
C VAL A 83 4.61 3.95 -4.50
N ILE A 84 5.37 4.86 -5.09
CA ILE A 84 5.94 4.74 -6.44
C ILE A 84 7.47 4.77 -6.29
N ASN A 85 8.14 3.73 -6.75
CA ASN A 85 9.61 3.67 -6.79
C ASN A 85 10.08 3.88 -8.22
N LEU A 86 10.76 4.99 -8.50
CA LEU A 86 11.20 5.38 -9.85
C LEU A 86 12.16 4.37 -10.51
N GLU A 87 12.88 3.58 -9.71
CA GLU A 87 13.81 2.57 -10.22
C GLU A 87 13.07 1.35 -10.77
N THR A 88 11.98 0.95 -10.09
CA THR A 88 11.20 -0.26 -10.42
C THR A 88 9.91 0.03 -11.17
N PHE A 89 9.48 1.30 -11.25
CA PHE A 89 8.22 1.65 -11.90
C PHE A 89 8.33 1.54 -13.42
N GLU A 90 7.42 0.81 -14.03
CA GLU A 90 7.39 0.53 -15.48
C GLU A 90 6.18 1.20 -16.17
N GLU A 91 6.23 1.34 -17.50
CA GLU A 91 5.14 2.01 -18.24
C GLU A 91 3.80 1.29 -18.11
N ASP A 92 3.82 -0.05 -18.05
CA ASP A 92 2.62 -0.87 -17.89
C ASP A 92 1.92 -0.66 -16.53
N GLU A 93 2.61 -0.04 -15.57
CA GLU A 93 2.09 0.24 -14.23
C GLU A 93 1.40 1.60 -14.13
N ARG A 94 1.39 2.40 -15.21
CA ARG A 94 0.73 3.73 -15.25
C ARG A 94 -0.76 3.68 -14.95
N ASN A 95 -1.40 2.54 -15.19
CA ASN A 95 -2.83 2.34 -14.94
C ASN A 95 -3.14 1.99 -13.47
N ILE A 96 -2.17 2.07 -12.56
CA ILE A 96 -2.39 1.81 -11.13
C ILE A 96 -3.49 2.70 -10.54
N ALA A 97 -3.62 3.95 -11.00
CA ALA A 97 -4.70 4.84 -10.59
C ALA A 97 -6.07 4.27 -10.99
N GLU A 98 -6.21 3.77 -12.21
CA GLU A 98 -7.45 3.16 -12.69
C GLU A 98 -7.83 1.94 -11.84
N LYS A 99 -6.85 1.10 -11.47
CA LYS A 99 -7.07 -0.04 -10.56
C LYS A 99 -7.51 0.39 -9.16
N ILE A 100 -6.92 1.46 -8.61
CA ILE A 100 -7.35 2.03 -7.33
C ILE A 100 -8.80 2.51 -7.43
N GLN A 101 -9.16 3.18 -8.53
CA GLN A 101 -10.52 3.65 -8.77
C GLN A 101 -11.52 2.49 -8.94
N GLU A 102 -11.15 1.42 -9.64
CA GLU A 102 -11.97 0.23 -9.84
C GLU A 102 -12.30 -0.44 -8.50
N ILE A 103 -11.32 -0.54 -7.61
CA ILE A 103 -11.45 -1.28 -6.34
C ILE A 103 -12.06 -0.42 -5.22
N PHE A 104 -11.59 0.82 -5.07
CA PHE A 104 -11.95 1.68 -3.93
C PHE A 104 -12.91 2.81 -4.30
N GLY A 105 -13.22 2.98 -5.60
CA GLY A 105 -14.01 4.09 -6.13
C GLY A 105 -13.21 5.39 -6.25
N ALA A 106 -13.70 6.31 -7.09
CA ALA A 106 -13.01 7.58 -7.36
C ALA A 106 -12.85 8.48 -6.12
N GLN A 107 -13.67 8.28 -5.08
CA GLN A 107 -13.56 9.04 -3.83
C GLN A 107 -12.29 8.72 -3.04
N ALA A 108 -11.68 7.54 -3.25
CA ALA A 108 -10.45 7.14 -2.59
C ALA A 108 -9.32 8.16 -2.81
N PHE A 109 -9.26 8.78 -4.01
CA PHE A 109 -8.24 9.77 -4.34
C PHE A 109 -8.25 11.02 -3.45
N LYS A 110 -9.39 11.36 -2.82
CA LYS A 110 -9.44 12.45 -1.83
C LYS A 110 -8.61 12.16 -0.58
N PHE A 111 -8.33 10.89 -0.33
CA PHE A 111 -7.55 10.40 0.81
C PHE A 111 -6.20 9.82 0.37
N THR A 112 -5.83 9.94 -0.91
CA THR A 112 -4.58 9.41 -1.45
C THR A 112 -3.48 10.45 -1.39
N MET A 113 -2.34 10.06 -0.81
CA MET A 113 -1.07 10.76 -0.96
C MET A 113 -0.11 9.89 -1.77
N VAL A 114 0.73 10.52 -2.60
CA VAL A 114 1.77 9.82 -3.37
C VAL A 114 3.11 10.01 -2.67
N LEU A 115 3.79 8.89 -2.42
CA LEU A 115 5.18 8.88 -1.95
C LEU A 115 6.06 8.35 -3.07
N VAL A 116 6.94 9.21 -3.57
CA VAL A 116 7.94 8.84 -4.58
C VAL A 116 9.24 8.46 -3.88
N THR A 117 9.82 7.32 -4.28
CA THR A 117 11.09 6.80 -3.77
C THR A 117 12.01 6.40 -4.94
N GLY A 118 13.26 6.06 -4.64
CA GLY A 118 14.28 5.74 -5.65
C GLY A 118 14.88 7.00 -6.28
N ARG A 119 15.82 6.79 -7.22
CA ARG A 119 16.41 7.85 -8.02
C ARG A 119 15.66 8.01 -9.34
N GLU A 120 15.62 9.23 -9.84
CA GLU A 120 15.17 9.50 -11.21
C GLU A 120 16.13 8.81 -12.18
N LYS A 121 15.58 8.11 -13.18
CA LYS A 121 16.34 7.39 -14.21
C LYS A 121 16.98 8.36 -15.20
#